data_AF-A0A9X9WDF5-F1
#
_entry.id   AF-A0A9X9WDF5-F1
#
_cell.length_a   1.000
_cell.length_b   1.000
_cell.length_c   1.000
_cell.angle_alpha   90.00
_cell.angle_beta   90.00
_cell.angle_gamma   90.00
#
_symmetry.space_group_name_H-M   'P 1'
#
loop_
_entity.id
_entity.type
_entity.pdbx_description
1 polymer ?
#
loop_
_entity_poly.entity_id
_entity_poly.type
_entity_poly.pdbx_seq_one_letter_code
_entity_poly.pdbx_strand_id
1 'polypeptide(L)'
;MLLVIGYLTTPTTATGVSLSEFWAWVRYLAALTSDTDLRLNSSFADLDPHQKTILSDDFGMGAPMLWLAERLSLEDVCDGRYFMERLAAGLSVTSANTSRRGPNKTPDFVARDASGLWHVVECKGTQSGDTFSKTQIGDAGPPAVNGVAQKRSIVFPPGYTGQRLVSGLSIAVQGSAHGSRLRIVDPEPKEPFRITESSLKLATDAAARAVVARALRLAGFEIASQAMASPLGDRPSAKRAKTPRVERERARRVAERDGLARAELTNPDLLRGVSDDGRFVGRKLLFDLPRPIEVDGQKVLRAEIRQGVNKEILTELAEEPTIEDLLQASDAEWVKKRGRTTVVADGRHATFRIGDLFMSEIKLT
;
A
#
# COMPACT_ATOMS: atom_id res chain seq x y z
N MET A 1 9.14 4.95 8.67
CA MET A 1 9.34 4.38 7.32
C MET A 1 8.98 2.89 7.23
N LEU A 2 9.54 2.01 8.06
CA LEU A 2 9.28 0.56 7.94
C LEU A 2 7.78 0.23 7.96
N LEU A 3 7.01 0.81 8.90
CA LEU A 3 5.53 0.74 8.96
C LEU A 3 4.84 1.01 7.61
N VAL A 4 5.31 2.02 6.88
CA VAL A 4 4.80 2.39 5.55
C VAL A 4 5.15 1.32 4.52
N ILE A 5 6.38 0.78 4.54
CA ILE A 5 6.80 -0.30 3.63
C ILE A 5 5.87 -1.49 3.81
N GLY A 6 5.71 -2.01 5.03
CA GLY A 6 4.88 -3.21 5.22
C GLY A 6 3.40 -2.95 4.93
N TYR A 7 2.89 -1.73 5.12
CA TYR A 7 1.55 -1.38 4.63
C TYR A 7 1.46 -1.46 3.10
N LEU A 8 2.40 -0.83 2.40
CA LEU A 8 2.35 -0.71 0.95
C LEU A 8 2.66 -2.03 0.22
N THR A 9 3.52 -2.89 0.79
CA THR A 9 3.85 -4.22 0.22
C THR A 9 2.83 -5.29 0.58
N THR A 10 1.92 -5.01 1.52
CA THR A 10 0.80 -5.91 1.84
C THR A 10 -0.12 -6.03 0.61
N PRO A 11 -0.31 -7.24 0.06
CA PRO A 11 -1.10 -7.41 -1.15
C PRO A 11 -2.60 -7.22 -0.87
N THR A 12 -3.27 -6.44 -1.71
CA THR A 12 -4.71 -6.18 -1.60
C THR A 12 -5.56 -7.44 -1.78
N THR A 13 -5.11 -8.43 -2.57
CA THR A 13 -5.92 -9.61 -2.95
C THR A 13 -5.21 -10.97 -2.91
N ALA A 14 -4.17 -11.15 -2.09
CA ALA A 14 -3.62 -12.50 -1.91
C ALA A 14 -4.47 -13.34 -0.91
N THR A 15 -4.41 -14.65 -1.02
CA THR A 15 -5.06 -15.59 -0.07
C THR A 15 -4.00 -16.31 0.77
N GLY A 16 -4.24 -16.46 2.07
CA GLY A 16 -3.31 -17.11 3.00
C GLY A 16 -2.13 -16.25 3.44
N VAL A 17 -1.17 -16.88 4.13
CA VAL A 17 -0.01 -16.21 4.74
C VAL A 17 0.86 -15.55 3.67
N SER A 18 0.94 -14.22 3.70
CA SER A 18 1.89 -13.46 2.90
C SER A 18 3.05 -12.99 3.77
N LEU A 19 4.27 -13.44 3.46
CA LEU A 19 5.47 -12.93 4.15
C LEU A 19 5.57 -11.40 4.08
N SER A 20 5.01 -10.78 3.05
CA SER A 20 4.98 -9.33 2.87
C SER A 20 4.32 -8.58 4.05
N GLU A 21 3.41 -9.22 4.80
CA GLU A 21 2.76 -8.64 5.98
C GLU A 21 3.75 -8.39 7.15
N PHE A 22 4.87 -9.12 7.17
CA PHE A 22 5.85 -9.09 8.27
C PHE A 22 7.27 -8.70 7.82
N TRP A 23 7.52 -8.77 6.51
CA TRP A 23 8.86 -8.71 5.93
C TRP A 23 9.63 -7.46 6.28
N ALA A 24 8.97 -6.30 6.21
CA ALA A 24 9.63 -5.01 6.36
C ALA A 24 10.27 -4.85 7.75
N TRP A 25 9.58 -5.29 8.80
CA TRP A 25 10.07 -5.18 10.18
C TRP A 25 11.11 -6.25 10.50
N VAL A 26 10.84 -7.50 10.11
CA VAL A 26 11.77 -8.62 10.39
C VAL A 26 13.11 -8.43 9.70
N ARG A 27 13.10 -7.94 8.46
CA ARG A 27 14.29 -7.88 7.62
C ARG A 27 15.09 -6.59 7.78
N TYR A 28 14.41 -5.44 7.90
CA TYR A 28 15.07 -4.15 7.70
C TYR A 28 15.36 -3.36 8.97
N LEU A 29 14.86 -3.77 10.15
CA LEU A 29 15.17 -3.10 11.42
C LEU A 29 16.68 -3.02 11.68
N ALA A 30 17.40 -4.09 11.36
CA ALA A 30 18.84 -4.16 11.51
C ALA A 30 19.61 -3.65 10.28
N ALA A 31 18.93 -3.26 9.19
CA ALA A 31 19.57 -2.89 7.94
C ALA A 31 20.18 -1.48 7.97
N LEU A 32 19.71 -0.62 8.88
CA LEU A 32 20.11 0.78 8.97
C LEU A 32 21.24 0.98 9.98
N THR A 33 22.09 1.97 9.71
CA THR A 33 23.08 2.45 10.67
C THR A 33 22.48 3.53 11.58
N SER A 34 23.24 3.95 12.58
CA SER A 34 22.92 5.06 13.48
C SER A 34 23.39 6.44 12.95
N ASP A 35 23.74 6.54 11.67
CA ASP A 35 24.14 7.80 11.04
C ASP A 35 22.96 8.80 11.02
N THR A 36 23.26 10.10 10.94
CA THR A 36 22.24 11.17 10.91
C THR A 36 21.41 11.17 9.63
N ASP A 37 21.91 10.56 8.56
CA ASP A 37 21.22 10.32 7.31
C ASP A 37 20.91 8.82 7.13
N LEU A 38 19.92 8.53 6.28
CA LEU A 38 19.57 7.13 5.98
C LEU A 38 20.78 6.42 5.35
N ARG A 39 21.30 5.36 5.97
CA ARG A 39 22.36 4.53 5.39
C ARG A 39 22.16 3.05 5.69
N LEU A 40 22.57 2.21 4.74
CA LEU A 40 22.60 0.77 4.93
C LEU A 40 23.90 0.35 5.60
N ASN A 41 23.79 -0.56 6.55
CA ASN A 41 24.94 -1.28 7.08
C ASN A 41 25.63 -2.07 5.94
N SER A 42 26.96 -2.14 5.96
CA SER A 42 27.74 -2.86 4.95
C SER A 42 27.30 -4.32 4.79
N SER A 43 26.91 -4.99 5.88
CA SER A 43 26.43 -6.38 5.84
C SER A 43 25.16 -6.57 5.00
N PHE A 44 24.35 -5.52 4.83
CA PHE A 44 23.15 -5.53 3.99
C PHE A 44 23.47 -5.08 2.55
N ALA A 45 24.45 -4.19 2.41
CA ALA A 45 24.97 -3.79 1.11
C ALA A 45 25.72 -4.92 0.40
N ASP A 46 26.19 -5.95 1.12
CA ASP A 46 26.94 -7.10 0.57
C ASP A 46 26.09 -8.36 0.35
N LEU A 47 24.77 -8.29 0.56
CA LEU A 47 23.85 -9.39 0.25
C LEU A 47 23.92 -9.81 -1.22
N ASP A 48 23.34 -10.95 -1.59
CA ASP A 48 23.28 -11.29 -3.02
C ASP A 48 22.46 -10.25 -3.82
N PRO A 49 22.71 -10.10 -5.14
CA PRO A 49 22.06 -9.07 -5.95
C PRO A 49 20.53 -9.09 -5.94
N HIS A 50 19.89 -10.25 -5.81
CA HIS A 50 18.43 -10.35 -5.79
C HIS A 50 17.89 -9.74 -4.49
N GLN A 51 18.53 -10.06 -3.37
CA GLN A 51 18.17 -9.53 -2.07
C GLN A 51 18.41 -8.02 -1.97
N LYS A 52 19.47 -7.50 -2.59
CA LYS A 52 19.70 -6.04 -2.71
C LYS A 52 18.62 -5.35 -3.53
N THR A 53 18.18 -5.99 -4.61
CA THR A 53 17.12 -5.45 -5.48
C THR A 53 15.82 -5.30 -4.72
N ILE A 54 15.37 -6.35 -4.01
CA ILE A 54 14.16 -6.30 -3.18
C ILE A 54 14.25 -5.19 -2.12
N LEU A 55 15.38 -5.12 -1.39
CA LEU A 55 15.59 -4.05 -0.40
C LEU A 55 15.50 -2.66 -1.05
N SER A 56 16.19 -2.48 -2.18
CA SER A 56 16.21 -1.19 -2.87
C SER A 56 14.81 -0.80 -3.34
N ASP A 57 14.04 -1.74 -3.89
CA ASP A 57 12.66 -1.49 -4.31
C ASP A 57 11.78 -1.11 -3.13
N ASP A 58 11.81 -1.86 -2.03
CA ASP A 58 11.01 -1.62 -0.81
C ASP A 58 11.30 -0.25 -0.18
N PHE A 59 12.57 0.11 -0.01
CA PHE A 59 12.95 1.44 0.47
C PHE A 59 12.65 2.52 -0.57
N GLY A 60 12.85 2.20 -1.85
CA GLY A 60 12.58 3.04 -3.00
C GLY A 60 11.13 3.44 -3.17
N MET A 61 10.20 2.68 -2.59
CA MET A 61 8.80 3.08 -2.42
C MET A 61 8.49 3.63 -1.03
N GLY A 62 9.04 3.06 0.04
CA GLY A 62 8.73 3.44 1.41
C GLY A 62 9.10 4.87 1.77
N ALA A 63 10.33 5.29 1.42
CA ALA A 63 10.81 6.64 1.71
C ALA A 63 10.03 7.73 0.95
N PRO A 64 9.84 7.65 -0.39
CA PRO A 64 9.06 8.65 -1.09
C PRO A 64 7.60 8.66 -0.66
N MET A 65 6.96 7.50 -0.46
CA MET A 65 5.55 7.50 -0.07
C MET A 65 5.32 8.05 1.33
N LEU A 66 6.26 7.84 2.26
CA LEU A 66 6.24 8.52 3.56
C LEU A 66 6.31 10.05 3.38
N TRP A 67 7.28 10.54 2.60
CA TRP A 67 7.44 11.97 2.35
C TRP A 67 6.23 12.57 1.64
N LEU A 68 5.66 11.88 0.65
CA LEU A 68 4.49 12.33 -0.11
C LEU A 68 3.21 12.33 0.73
N ALA A 69 3.01 11.34 1.61
CA ALA A 69 1.87 11.32 2.51
C ALA A 69 1.82 12.58 3.39
N GLU A 70 2.98 13.05 3.87
CA GLU A 70 3.08 14.28 4.66
C GLU A 70 2.84 15.55 3.83
N ARG A 71 3.44 15.63 2.63
CA ARG A 71 3.40 16.86 1.81
C ARG A 71 2.13 17.05 1.01
N LEU A 72 1.50 15.96 0.59
CA LEU A 72 0.29 15.99 -0.22
C LEU A 72 -0.96 15.66 0.59
N SER A 73 -0.84 15.29 1.88
CA SER A 73 -1.98 14.87 2.70
C SER A 73 -2.76 13.72 2.06
N LEU A 74 -2.04 12.67 1.65
CA LEU A 74 -2.63 11.49 1.01
C LEU A 74 -3.58 10.75 1.97
N GLU A 75 -4.74 10.33 1.45
CA GLU A 75 -5.73 9.54 2.18
C GLU A 75 -5.81 8.12 1.59
N ASP A 76 -6.06 8.03 0.28
CA ASP A 76 -6.34 6.75 -0.37
C ASP A 76 -5.20 6.34 -1.28
N VAL A 77 -4.17 5.70 -0.72
CA VAL A 77 -3.10 5.09 -1.51
C VAL A 77 -3.55 3.72 -1.96
N CYS A 78 -3.38 3.41 -3.25
CA CYS A 78 -3.78 2.16 -3.89
C CYS A 78 -2.66 1.63 -4.78
N ASP A 79 -2.47 0.30 -4.79
CA ASP A 79 -1.63 -0.36 -5.80
C ASP A 79 -2.20 -0.10 -7.20
N GLY A 80 -1.35 0.34 -8.13
CA GLY A 80 -1.81 0.76 -9.46
C GLY A 80 -2.35 -0.39 -10.30
N ARG A 81 -1.87 -1.63 -10.09
CA ARG A 81 -2.40 -2.80 -10.79
C ARG A 81 -3.80 -3.14 -10.30
N TYR A 82 -3.99 -3.24 -8.99
CA TYR A 82 -5.31 -3.46 -8.38
C TYR A 82 -6.31 -2.38 -8.84
N PHE A 83 -5.90 -1.12 -8.80
CA PHE A 83 -6.70 0.01 -9.25
C PHE A 83 -7.21 -0.18 -10.69
N MET A 84 -6.31 -0.51 -11.61
CA MET A 84 -6.65 -0.70 -13.02
C MET A 84 -7.53 -1.95 -13.26
N GLU A 85 -7.27 -3.05 -12.55
CA GLU A 85 -8.11 -4.26 -12.64
C GLU A 85 -9.55 -4.01 -12.18
N ARG A 86 -9.74 -3.27 -11.06
CA ARG A 86 -11.07 -2.86 -10.57
C ARG A 86 -11.78 -1.89 -11.51
N LEU A 87 -11.06 -0.89 -11.99
CA LEU A 87 -11.62 0.12 -12.90
C LEU A 87 -12.08 -0.53 -14.21
N ALA A 88 -11.25 -1.39 -14.81
CA ALA A 88 -11.62 -2.14 -16.01
C ALA A 88 -12.82 -3.07 -15.77
N ALA A 89 -12.91 -3.65 -14.56
CA ALA A 89 -14.06 -4.47 -14.16
C ALA A 89 -15.36 -3.66 -14.19
N GLY A 90 -15.36 -2.50 -13.54
CA GLY A 90 -16.53 -1.61 -13.47
C GLY A 90 -16.95 -1.03 -14.82
N LEU A 91 -16.00 -0.73 -15.71
CA LEU A 91 -16.28 -0.24 -17.06
C LEU A 91 -16.74 -1.32 -18.04
N SER A 92 -16.86 -2.58 -17.58
CA SER A 92 -17.13 -3.74 -18.43
C SER A 92 -16.11 -3.96 -19.56
N VAL A 93 -14.98 -3.26 -19.56
CA VAL A 93 -13.89 -3.44 -20.53
C VAL A 93 -13.06 -4.67 -20.16
N THR A 94 -12.75 -5.52 -21.14
CA THR A 94 -12.00 -6.77 -20.93
C THR A 94 -10.48 -6.58 -20.93
N SER A 95 -10.00 -5.41 -21.35
CA SER A 95 -8.59 -5.17 -21.64
C SER A 95 -8.22 -3.70 -21.47
N ALA A 96 -7.85 -3.30 -20.25
CA ALA A 96 -6.68 -2.43 -20.17
C ALA A 96 -5.49 -3.40 -20.26
N ASN A 97 -4.73 -3.37 -21.34
CA ASN A 97 -3.55 -4.22 -21.50
C ASN A 97 -2.52 -3.88 -20.41
N THR A 98 -2.64 -4.39 -19.19
CA THR A 98 -1.69 -4.14 -18.10
C THR A 98 -0.46 -5.01 -18.31
N SER A 99 0.48 -4.54 -19.13
CA SER A 99 1.73 -5.27 -19.36
C SER A 99 2.69 -5.04 -18.19
N ARG A 100 3.38 -6.09 -17.70
CA ARG A 100 4.43 -5.92 -16.66
C ARG A 100 5.63 -5.10 -17.15
N ARG A 101 5.75 -4.90 -18.47
CA ARG A 101 6.84 -4.18 -19.15
C ARG A 101 6.28 -3.34 -20.29
N GLY A 102 6.96 -2.24 -20.63
CA GLY A 102 6.65 -1.42 -21.80
C GLY A 102 5.58 -0.34 -21.57
N PRO A 103 5.09 0.29 -22.65
CA PRO A 103 4.29 1.52 -22.58
C PRO A 103 2.90 1.38 -21.93
N ASN A 104 2.43 0.17 -21.63
CA ASN A 104 1.16 -0.06 -20.92
C ASN A 104 1.38 -0.56 -19.47
N LYS A 105 2.56 -0.30 -18.91
CA LYS A 105 2.87 -0.64 -17.51
C LYS A 105 2.01 0.19 -16.56
N THR A 106 1.40 -0.48 -15.59
CA THR A 106 0.66 0.18 -14.51
C THR A 106 1.62 0.95 -13.60
N PRO A 107 1.24 2.11 -13.09
CA PRO A 107 2.05 2.81 -12.09
C PRO A 107 2.17 1.95 -10.82
N ASP A 108 3.20 2.19 -10.02
CA ASP A 108 3.32 1.53 -8.71
C ASP A 108 2.15 1.91 -7.81
N PHE A 109 1.80 3.20 -7.71
CA PHE A 109 0.67 3.67 -6.90
C PHE A 109 -0.20 4.72 -7.59
N VAL A 110 -1.48 4.70 -7.22
CA VAL A 110 -2.46 5.75 -7.47
C VAL A 110 -2.95 6.21 -6.10
N ALA A 111 -2.92 7.51 -5.82
CA ALA A 111 -3.28 8.06 -4.53
C ALA A 111 -4.29 9.20 -4.67
N ARG A 112 -5.21 9.33 -3.71
CA ARG A 112 -6.09 10.52 -3.57
C ARG A 112 -5.70 11.30 -2.33
N ASP A 113 -5.62 12.62 -2.43
CA ASP A 113 -5.40 13.51 -1.30
C ASP A 113 -6.71 13.97 -0.63
N ALA A 114 -6.56 14.66 0.51
CA ALA A 114 -7.67 15.22 1.28
C ALA A 114 -8.46 16.33 0.55
N SER A 115 -7.92 16.90 -0.53
CA SER A 115 -8.63 17.84 -1.39
C SER A 115 -9.41 17.15 -2.53
N GLY A 116 -9.27 15.83 -2.64
CA GLY A 116 -9.90 15.02 -3.69
C GLY A 116 -9.11 14.96 -4.99
N LEU A 117 -7.88 15.49 -5.02
CA LEU A 117 -6.99 15.41 -6.18
C LEU A 117 -6.32 14.04 -6.24
N TRP A 118 -6.11 13.57 -7.47
CA TRP A 118 -5.52 12.27 -7.74
C TRP A 118 -4.08 12.39 -8.22
N HIS A 119 -3.21 11.65 -7.57
CA HIS A 119 -1.78 11.59 -7.83
C HIS A 119 -1.41 10.21 -8.37
N VAL A 120 -0.49 10.17 -9.32
CA VAL A 120 0.06 8.92 -9.84
C VAL A 120 1.53 8.87 -9.52
N VAL A 121 1.98 7.81 -8.84
CA VAL A 121 3.33 7.73 -8.30
C VAL A 121 4.03 6.47 -8.81
N GLU A 122 5.22 6.66 -9.40
CA GLU A 122 6.15 5.60 -9.75
C GLU A 122 7.39 5.71 -8.85
N CYS A 123 7.79 4.60 -8.24
CA CYS A 123 8.86 4.52 -7.27
C CYS A 123 10.05 3.72 -7.82
N LYS A 124 11.27 4.17 -7.52
CA LYS A 124 12.51 3.51 -7.89
C LYS A 124 13.47 3.60 -6.73
N GLY A 125 14.17 2.51 -6.43
CA GLY A 125 15.27 2.52 -5.47
C GLY A 125 16.53 1.91 -6.04
N THR A 126 17.67 2.36 -5.52
CA THR A 126 18.97 1.82 -5.91
C THR A 126 20.02 2.04 -4.81
N GLN A 127 21.01 1.14 -4.77
CA GLN A 127 22.23 1.28 -3.98
C GLN A 127 23.44 1.73 -4.84
N SER A 128 23.24 1.91 -6.15
CA SER A 128 24.31 2.20 -7.14
C SER A 128 24.61 3.70 -7.31
N GLY A 129 24.14 4.54 -6.38
CA GLY A 129 24.42 5.99 -6.36
C GLY A 129 23.46 6.88 -7.16
N ASP A 130 23.63 8.20 -6.96
CA ASP A 130 22.77 9.26 -7.51
C ASP A 130 22.78 9.30 -9.05
N THR A 131 23.92 9.02 -9.69
CA THR A 131 23.99 8.99 -11.16
C THR A 131 23.11 7.89 -11.73
N PHE A 132 23.13 6.69 -11.16
CA PHE A 132 22.27 5.59 -11.61
C PHE A 132 20.79 5.89 -11.32
N SER A 133 20.48 6.47 -10.16
CA SER A 133 19.13 6.92 -9.83
C SER A 133 18.60 7.96 -10.83
N LYS A 134 19.43 8.92 -11.25
CA LYS A 134 19.08 9.88 -12.31
C LYS A 134 18.76 9.20 -13.63
N THR A 135 19.55 8.20 -14.03
CA THR A 135 19.27 7.43 -15.25
C THR A 135 17.95 6.68 -15.14
N GLN A 136 17.67 6.05 -13.99
CA GLN A 136 16.40 5.35 -13.76
C GLN A 136 15.19 6.28 -13.78
N ILE A 137 15.34 7.54 -13.35
CA ILE A 137 14.27 8.54 -13.39
C ILE A 137 14.18 9.22 -14.77
N GLY A 138 15.31 9.39 -15.46
CA GLY A 138 15.51 10.32 -16.57
C GLY A 138 14.73 10.07 -17.86
N ASP A 139 15.05 10.88 -18.87
CA ASP A 139 14.28 10.99 -20.11
C ASP A 139 14.18 9.69 -20.92
N ALA A 140 13.19 9.65 -21.81
CA ALA A 140 12.95 8.55 -22.73
C ALA A 140 14.09 8.43 -23.76
N GLY A 141 15.04 7.53 -23.53
CA GLY A 141 15.90 7.00 -24.60
C GLY A 141 15.13 5.99 -25.46
N PRO A 142 15.58 5.67 -26.69
CA PRO A 142 15.14 4.49 -27.42
C PRO A 142 16.01 3.27 -27.01
N PRO A 143 15.43 2.17 -26.50
CA PRO A 143 14.03 1.95 -26.17
C PRO A 143 13.59 2.64 -24.85
N ALA A 144 12.31 2.96 -24.74
CA ALA A 144 11.70 3.67 -23.61
C ALA A 144 11.74 2.83 -22.31
N VAL A 145 12.86 2.86 -21.58
CA VAL A 145 13.10 1.99 -20.41
C VAL A 145 13.03 2.69 -19.04
N ASN A 146 13.10 4.03 -18.98
CA ASN A 146 13.24 4.79 -17.73
C ASN A 146 11.89 5.15 -17.08
N GLY A 147 11.91 5.63 -15.83
CA GLY A 147 10.73 5.94 -15.00
C GLY A 147 9.79 6.99 -15.60
N VAL A 148 10.33 8.02 -16.28
CA VAL A 148 9.53 8.99 -17.06
C VAL A 148 8.87 8.32 -18.27
N ALA A 149 9.54 7.36 -18.91
CA ALA A 149 9.05 6.67 -20.09
C ALA A 149 7.98 5.59 -19.77
N GLN A 150 8.05 5.00 -18.58
CA GLN A 150 7.03 4.08 -18.02
C GLN A 150 5.76 4.81 -17.57
N LYS A 151 5.73 6.15 -17.67
CA LYS A 151 4.69 7.02 -17.13
C LYS A 151 3.59 7.40 -18.12
N ARG A 152 3.06 6.38 -18.81
CA ARG A 152 1.86 6.48 -19.66
C ARG A 152 0.58 6.16 -18.89
N SER A 153 0.57 6.43 -17.58
CA SER A 153 -0.22 5.64 -16.63
C SER A 153 -1.68 6.02 -16.56
N ILE A 154 -2.05 7.21 -16.06
CA ILE A 154 -3.46 7.60 -15.82
C ILE A 154 -3.58 9.14 -15.82
N VAL A 155 -4.64 9.68 -16.42
CA VAL A 155 -5.05 11.09 -16.28
C VAL A 155 -6.50 11.16 -15.83
N PHE A 156 -6.76 11.99 -14.84
CA PHE A 156 -8.08 12.27 -14.30
C PHE A 156 -8.71 13.49 -15.02
N PRO A 157 -10.03 13.71 -14.90
CA PRO A 157 -10.65 14.90 -15.45
C PRO A 157 -10.07 16.19 -14.86
N PRO A 158 -10.21 17.34 -15.56
CA PRO A 158 -9.90 18.65 -14.98
C PRO A 158 -10.59 18.85 -13.62
N GLY A 159 -9.90 19.48 -12.68
CA GLY A 159 -10.39 19.65 -11.30
C GLY A 159 -10.17 18.46 -10.36
N TYR A 160 -9.80 17.29 -10.89
CA TYR A 160 -9.50 16.09 -10.10
C TYR A 160 -8.05 15.61 -10.26
N THR A 161 -7.24 16.31 -11.06
CA THR A 161 -5.86 15.90 -11.37
C THR A 161 -4.88 16.58 -10.42
N GLY A 162 -4.13 15.76 -9.66
CA GLY A 162 -2.95 16.15 -8.90
C GLY A 162 -1.64 15.88 -9.67
N GLN A 163 -0.54 15.77 -8.94
CA GLN A 163 0.79 15.56 -9.53
C GLN A 163 0.99 14.14 -10.08
N ARG A 164 1.84 14.02 -11.10
CA ARG A 164 2.29 12.74 -11.62
C ARG A 164 3.74 12.59 -11.26
N LEU A 165 4.09 11.80 -10.25
CA LEU A 165 5.40 11.82 -9.59
C LEU A 165 6.25 10.59 -9.91
N VAL A 166 7.52 10.80 -10.31
CA VAL A 166 8.53 9.73 -10.34
C VAL A 166 9.45 10.03 -9.19
N SER A 167 9.58 9.09 -8.28
CA SER A 167 10.55 9.15 -7.20
C SER A 167 11.68 8.17 -7.41
N GLY A 168 12.92 8.62 -7.21
CA GLY A 168 14.10 7.78 -7.13
C GLY A 168 14.82 7.99 -5.82
N LEU A 169 15.02 6.90 -5.08
CA LEU A 169 15.84 6.87 -3.88
C LEU A 169 17.19 6.22 -4.21
N SER A 170 18.27 6.96 -4.02
CA SER A 170 19.61 6.38 -3.91
C SER A 170 19.94 6.21 -2.43
N ILE A 171 20.15 4.97 -2.00
CA ILE A 171 20.47 4.64 -0.61
C ILE A 171 21.99 4.54 -0.47
N ALA A 172 22.56 5.35 0.41
CA ALA A 172 23.98 5.31 0.75
C ALA A 172 24.30 4.09 1.62
N VAL A 173 25.56 3.63 1.53
CA VAL A 173 26.11 2.56 2.36
C VAL A 173 26.99 3.17 3.44
N GLN A 174 27.08 2.50 4.59
CA GLN A 174 27.98 2.85 5.68
C GLN A 174 29.40 3.11 5.17
N GLY A 175 30.01 4.20 5.65
CA GLY A 175 31.36 4.60 5.24
C GLY A 175 31.48 5.21 3.83
N SER A 176 30.40 5.27 3.05
CA SER A 176 30.43 5.95 1.75
C SER A 176 30.52 7.48 1.90
N ALA A 177 31.25 8.15 1.01
CA ALA A 177 31.46 9.60 1.04
C ALA A 177 30.20 10.43 0.72
N HIS A 178 29.12 9.79 0.28
CA HIS A 178 27.87 10.45 -0.10
C HIS A 178 26.72 9.97 0.78
N GLY A 179 25.78 10.85 1.06
CA GLY A 179 24.56 10.51 1.79
C GLY A 179 23.46 9.97 0.87
N SER A 180 22.44 9.37 1.47
CA SER A 180 21.24 8.96 0.73
C SER A 180 20.55 10.17 0.11
N ARG A 181 19.97 9.98 -1.07
CA ARG A 181 19.29 11.04 -1.80
C ARG A 181 17.95 10.57 -2.33
N LEU A 182 16.91 11.30 -1.96
CA LEU A 182 15.59 11.20 -2.56
C LEU A 182 15.43 12.29 -3.63
N ARG A 183 14.99 11.89 -4.82
CA ARG A 183 14.64 12.80 -5.92
C ARG A 183 13.20 12.52 -6.34
N ILE A 184 12.41 13.58 -6.49
CA ILE A 184 11.03 13.51 -6.98
C ILE A 184 10.88 14.50 -8.13
N VAL A 185 10.29 14.05 -9.24
CA VAL A 185 10.02 14.87 -10.42
C VAL A 185 8.58 14.68 -10.90
N ASP A 186 8.01 15.73 -11.49
CA ASP A 186 6.65 15.74 -12.08
C ASP A 186 6.72 15.95 -13.61
N PRO A 187 7.00 14.91 -14.41
CA PRO A 187 7.07 15.00 -15.86
C PRO A 187 5.69 15.15 -16.53
N GLU A 188 5.67 15.86 -17.66
CA GLU A 188 4.50 15.96 -18.53
C GLU A 188 4.18 14.63 -19.25
N PRO A 189 2.88 14.28 -19.44
CA PRO A 189 2.49 13.00 -20.03
C PRO A 189 2.41 13.11 -21.56
N LYS A 190 2.87 12.08 -22.29
CA LYS A 190 2.79 12.07 -23.77
C LYS A 190 1.52 11.40 -24.32
N GLU A 191 1.01 10.34 -23.68
CA GLU A 191 -0.22 9.61 -24.09
C GLU A 191 -0.87 8.93 -22.86
N PRO A 192 -1.88 9.54 -22.20
CA PRO A 192 -2.43 8.97 -20.96
C PRO A 192 -3.69 8.12 -21.18
N PHE A 193 -3.88 7.08 -20.36
CA PHE A 193 -5.20 6.48 -20.12
C PHE A 193 -6.09 7.49 -19.38
N ARG A 194 -7.20 7.91 -20.00
CA ARG A 194 -8.07 8.94 -19.44
C ARG A 194 -9.20 8.32 -18.63
N ILE A 195 -9.29 8.69 -17.37
CA ILE A 195 -10.47 8.48 -16.54
C ILE A 195 -11.45 9.61 -16.87
N THR A 196 -12.67 9.24 -17.20
CA THR A 196 -13.77 10.18 -17.43
C THR A 196 -14.43 10.57 -16.12
N GLU A 197 -15.18 11.69 -16.09
CA GLU A 197 -15.97 12.09 -14.92
C GLU A 197 -16.96 10.99 -14.50
N SER A 198 -17.59 10.33 -15.46
CA SER A 198 -18.49 9.19 -15.22
C SER A 198 -17.80 8.00 -14.54
N SER A 199 -16.48 7.91 -14.64
CA SER A 199 -15.67 6.81 -14.07
C SER A 199 -15.02 7.18 -12.74
N LEU A 200 -15.15 8.42 -12.26
CA LEU A 200 -14.53 8.86 -11.00
C LEU A 200 -15.04 8.08 -9.79
N LYS A 201 -16.33 7.75 -9.73
CA LYS A 201 -16.88 6.95 -8.64
C LYS A 201 -16.25 5.55 -8.58
N LEU A 202 -15.96 4.95 -9.75
CA LEU A 202 -15.25 3.67 -9.84
C LEU A 202 -13.80 3.78 -9.37
N ALA A 203 -13.12 4.87 -9.71
CA ALA A 203 -11.77 5.15 -9.22
C ALA A 203 -11.74 5.29 -7.69
N THR A 204 -12.67 6.06 -7.12
CA THR A 204 -12.79 6.22 -5.66
C THR A 204 -13.13 4.90 -4.98
N ASP A 205 -14.01 4.07 -5.57
CA ASP A 205 -14.36 2.75 -5.03
C ASP A 205 -13.13 1.83 -4.99
N ALA A 206 -12.38 1.77 -6.09
CA ALA A 206 -11.16 0.97 -6.14
C ALA A 206 -10.15 1.40 -5.08
N ALA A 207 -9.87 2.70 -4.94
CA ALA A 207 -8.90 3.18 -3.96
C ALA A 207 -9.36 2.92 -2.51
N ALA A 208 -10.64 3.16 -2.21
CA ALA A 208 -11.22 2.92 -0.89
C ALA A 208 -11.13 1.44 -0.48
N ARG A 209 -11.51 0.53 -1.38
CA ARG A 209 -11.43 -0.93 -1.15
C ARG A 209 -10.00 -1.37 -0.92
N ALA A 210 -9.04 -0.82 -1.66
CA ALA A 210 -7.64 -1.17 -1.49
C ALA A 210 -7.10 -0.80 -0.11
N VAL A 211 -7.47 0.37 0.41
CA VAL A 211 -7.07 0.82 1.74
C VAL A 211 -7.66 -0.07 2.82
N VAL A 212 -8.97 -0.32 2.76
CA VAL A 212 -9.69 -1.07 3.79
C VAL A 212 -9.27 -2.54 3.78
N ALA A 213 -9.13 -3.15 2.60
CA ALA A 213 -8.66 -4.52 2.50
C ALA A 213 -7.26 -4.69 3.10
N ARG A 214 -6.32 -3.78 2.80
CA ARG A 214 -4.98 -3.83 3.40
C ARG A 214 -5.00 -3.65 4.92
N ALA A 215 -5.82 -2.73 5.42
CA ALA A 215 -6.00 -2.52 6.86
C ALA A 215 -6.54 -3.79 7.55
N LEU A 216 -7.60 -4.39 7.00
CA LEU A 216 -8.18 -5.64 7.49
C LEU A 216 -7.15 -6.76 7.50
N ARG A 217 -6.40 -6.93 6.42
CA ARG A 217 -5.38 -7.96 6.29
C ARG A 217 -4.28 -7.84 7.33
N LEU A 218 -3.71 -6.65 7.49
CA LEU A 218 -2.68 -6.40 8.50
C LEU A 218 -3.18 -6.61 9.92
N ALA A 219 -4.44 -6.25 10.19
CA ALA A 219 -5.09 -6.51 11.47
C ALA A 219 -5.51 -7.99 11.66
N GLY A 220 -5.48 -8.78 10.59
CA GLY A 220 -5.67 -10.22 10.62
C GLY A 220 -7.00 -10.77 10.19
N PHE A 221 -7.82 -9.94 9.55
CA PHE A 221 -9.11 -10.30 8.97
C PHE A 221 -8.93 -10.60 7.47
N GLU A 222 -8.43 -11.80 7.16
CA GLU A 222 -8.03 -12.21 5.82
C GLU A 222 -9.24 -12.42 4.90
N ILE A 223 -10.30 -13.03 5.43
CA ILE A 223 -11.52 -13.33 4.66
C ILE A 223 -12.27 -12.03 4.38
N ALA A 224 -12.43 -11.17 5.39
CA ALA A 224 -13.04 -9.86 5.24
C ALA A 224 -12.22 -8.96 4.30
N SER A 225 -10.88 -9.01 4.37
CA SER A 225 -10.01 -8.33 3.40
C SER A 225 -10.33 -8.77 1.97
N GLN A 226 -10.48 -10.08 1.72
CA GLN A 226 -10.76 -10.59 0.39
C GLN A 226 -12.17 -10.18 -0.09
N ALA A 227 -13.17 -10.23 0.79
CA ALA A 227 -14.53 -9.78 0.50
C ALA A 227 -14.55 -8.29 0.11
N MET A 228 -13.84 -7.44 0.86
CA MET A 228 -13.72 -6.01 0.59
C MET A 228 -13.03 -5.73 -0.75
N ALA A 229 -11.91 -6.40 -1.02
CA ALA A 229 -11.10 -6.15 -2.20
C ALA A 229 -11.71 -6.68 -3.50
N SER A 230 -12.46 -7.78 -3.44
CA SER A 230 -13.02 -8.46 -4.62
C SER A 230 -14.49 -8.83 -4.36
N PRO A 231 -15.41 -7.86 -4.29
CA PRO A 231 -16.77 -8.12 -3.81
C PRO A 231 -17.56 -9.07 -4.72
N LEU A 232 -17.25 -9.11 -6.03
CA LEU A 232 -17.98 -9.93 -6.99
C LEU A 232 -17.41 -11.36 -7.19
N GLY A 233 -16.26 -11.70 -6.60
CA GLY A 233 -15.63 -13.01 -6.75
C GLY A 233 -14.19 -13.06 -6.23
N ASP A 234 -13.36 -13.98 -6.69
CA ASP A 234 -12.03 -14.22 -6.09
C ASP A 234 -10.92 -13.27 -6.57
N ARG A 235 -11.23 -12.39 -7.51
CA ARG A 235 -10.26 -11.48 -8.15
C ARG A 235 -10.86 -10.08 -8.29
N PRO A 236 -10.02 -9.02 -8.30
CA PRO A 236 -10.49 -7.64 -8.52
C PRO A 236 -11.27 -7.47 -9.83
N SER A 237 -10.88 -8.23 -10.84
CA SER A 237 -11.46 -8.20 -12.19
C SER A 237 -12.78 -8.98 -12.33
N ALA A 238 -13.28 -9.62 -11.26
CA ALA A 238 -14.55 -10.36 -11.29
C ALA A 238 -15.74 -9.44 -11.62
N LYS A 239 -16.67 -9.96 -12.41
CA LYS A 239 -17.88 -9.27 -12.89
C LYS A 239 -19.11 -10.16 -12.67
N ARG A 240 -20.30 -9.57 -12.66
CA ARG A 240 -21.56 -10.33 -12.78
C ARG A 240 -21.55 -11.13 -14.08
N ALA A 241 -21.99 -12.37 -14.02
CA ALA A 241 -21.99 -13.26 -15.17
C ALA A 241 -23.17 -12.98 -16.10
N LYS A 242 -22.96 -13.21 -17.41
CA LYS A 242 -23.99 -12.95 -18.43
C LYS A 242 -25.13 -13.98 -18.43
N THR A 243 -24.88 -15.20 -17.96
CA THR A 243 -25.89 -16.27 -17.96
C THR A 243 -26.44 -16.49 -16.56
N PRO A 244 -27.77 -16.71 -16.41
CA PRO A 244 -28.38 -16.89 -15.09
C PRO A 244 -27.78 -18.06 -14.30
N ARG A 245 -27.37 -19.14 -14.97
CA ARG A 245 -26.75 -20.30 -14.32
C ARG A 245 -25.42 -19.94 -13.66
N VAL A 246 -24.53 -19.27 -14.40
CA VAL A 246 -23.20 -18.89 -13.88
C VAL A 246 -23.32 -17.79 -12.83
N GLU A 247 -24.28 -16.86 -12.99
CA GLU A 247 -24.51 -15.80 -12.01
C GLU A 247 -25.00 -16.37 -10.67
N ARG A 248 -25.89 -17.37 -10.68
CA ARG A 248 -26.31 -18.07 -9.46
C ARG A 248 -25.13 -18.74 -8.74
N GLU A 249 -24.21 -19.35 -9.48
CA GLU A 249 -23.03 -19.99 -8.90
C GLU A 249 -22.06 -18.96 -8.31
N ARG A 250 -21.84 -17.83 -9.01
CA ARG A 250 -21.05 -16.70 -8.50
C ARG A 250 -21.67 -16.13 -7.22
N ALA A 251 -22.96 -15.82 -7.24
CA ALA A 251 -23.68 -15.29 -6.10
C ALA A 251 -23.63 -16.22 -4.90
N ARG A 252 -23.75 -17.54 -5.11
CA ARG A 252 -23.59 -18.54 -4.04
C ARG A 252 -22.20 -18.48 -3.40
N ARG A 253 -21.13 -18.43 -4.21
CA ARG A 253 -19.75 -18.30 -3.69
C ARG A 253 -19.53 -17.01 -2.91
N VAL A 254 -20.08 -15.89 -3.41
CA VAL A 254 -20.01 -14.61 -2.73
C VAL A 254 -20.74 -14.65 -1.39
N ALA A 255 -21.95 -15.21 -1.35
CA ALA A 255 -22.72 -15.36 -0.11
C ALA A 255 -22.04 -16.28 0.91
N GLU A 256 -21.42 -17.37 0.46
CA GLU A 256 -20.62 -18.26 1.32
C GLU A 256 -19.44 -17.50 1.95
N ARG A 257 -18.68 -16.76 1.14
CA ARG A 257 -17.57 -15.94 1.65
C ARG A 257 -18.07 -14.82 2.57
N ASP A 258 -19.22 -14.21 2.30
CA ASP A 258 -19.80 -13.20 3.18
C ASP A 258 -20.08 -13.78 4.58
N GLY A 259 -20.68 -14.97 4.65
CA GLY A 259 -20.89 -15.67 5.91
C GLY A 259 -19.60 -15.96 6.67
N LEU A 260 -18.53 -16.37 5.95
CA LEU A 260 -17.22 -16.60 6.54
C LEU A 260 -16.56 -15.29 7.02
N ALA A 261 -16.64 -14.21 6.24
CA ALA A 261 -16.13 -12.90 6.61
C ALA A 261 -16.84 -12.36 7.86
N ARG A 262 -18.16 -12.55 7.94
CA ARG A 262 -18.95 -12.20 9.12
C ARG A 262 -18.52 -12.98 10.36
N ALA A 263 -18.32 -14.28 10.22
CA ALA A 263 -17.82 -15.12 11.31
C ALA A 263 -16.41 -14.68 11.77
N GLU A 264 -15.54 -14.30 10.83
CA GLU A 264 -14.21 -13.76 11.12
C GLU A 264 -14.28 -12.43 11.89
N LEU A 265 -15.09 -11.47 11.41
CA LEU A 265 -15.26 -10.14 12.01
C LEU A 265 -15.94 -10.18 13.40
N THR A 266 -16.67 -11.25 13.71
CA THR A 266 -17.33 -11.43 15.01
C THR A 266 -16.60 -12.40 15.93
N ASN A 267 -15.46 -12.96 15.51
CA ASN A 267 -14.71 -13.93 16.29
C ASN A 267 -14.06 -13.26 17.52
N PRO A 268 -14.43 -13.64 18.76
CA PRO A 268 -13.85 -13.07 19.98
C PRO A 268 -12.33 -13.21 20.09
N ASP A 269 -11.75 -14.26 19.48
CA ASP A 269 -10.30 -14.46 19.50
C ASP A 269 -9.53 -13.47 18.62
N LEU A 270 -10.15 -13.02 17.53
CA LEU A 270 -9.61 -11.97 16.66
C LEU A 270 -9.97 -10.57 17.17
N LEU A 271 -11.03 -10.45 17.98
CA LEU A 271 -11.51 -9.17 18.49
C LEU A 271 -10.75 -8.63 19.72
N ARG A 272 -9.49 -9.05 19.91
CA ARG A 272 -8.65 -8.60 21.03
C ARG A 272 -8.10 -7.20 20.79
N GLY A 273 -8.26 -6.33 21.78
CA GLY A 273 -7.74 -4.96 21.75
C GLY A 273 -6.21 -4.95 21.63
N VAL A 274 -5.69 -4.16 20.69
CA VAL A 274 -4.25 -3.98 20.47
C VAL A 274 -3.76 -2.58 20.79
N SER A 275 -4.64 -1.58 20.85
CA SER A 275 -4.31 -0.26 21.40
C SER A 275 -4.57 -0.21 22.90
N ASP A 276 -3.85 0.67 23.60
CA ASP A 276 -3.96 0.81 25.06
C ASP A 276 -5.38 1.25 25.50
N ASP A 277 -6.09 1.97 24.64
CA ASP A 277 -7.49 2.38 24.86
C ASP A 277 -8.53 1.37 24.38
N GLY A 278 -8.11 0.23 23.82
CA GLY A 278 -8.97 -0.82 23.29
C GLY A 278 -9.77 -0.45 22.04
N ARG A 279 -9.54 0.73 21.46
CA ARG A 279 -10.25 1.22 20.25
C ARG A 279 -9.88 0.43 19.00
N PHE A 280 -8.63 0.00 18.90
CA PHE A 280 -8.12 -0.78 17.77
C PHE A 280 -8.00 -2.24 18.16
N VAL A 281 -8.38 -3.10 17.23
CA VAL A 281 -8.50 -4.54 17.40
C VAL A 281 -7.81 -5.25 16.25
N GLY A 282 -7.03 -6.29 16.54
CA GLY A 282 -6.30 -7.04 15.52
C GLY A 282 -5.11 -7.84 16.05
N ARG A 283 -3.98 -7.75 15.35
CA ARG A 283 -2.77 -8.55 15.60
C ARG A 283 -1.75 -7.81 16.47
N LYS A 284 -1.15 -8.56 17.38
CA LYS A 284 0.04 -8.17 18.15
C LYS A 284 1.14 -9.19 17.90
N LEU A 285 2.32 -8.71 17.54
CA LEU A 285 3.51 -9.53 17.30
C LEU A 285 4.63 -9.04 18.20
N LEU A 286 5.31 -9.98 18.84
CA LEU A 286 6.52 -9.71 19.62
C LEU A 286 7.59 -10.66 19.13
N PHE A 287 8.75 -10.14 18.73
CA PHE A 287 9.85 -10.96 18.28
C PHE A 287 11.20 -10.41 18.76
N ASP A 288 12.13 -11.33 19.00
CA ASP A 288 13.52 -11.00 19.24
C ASP A 288 14.20 -10.59 17.93
N LEU A 289 15.00 -9.53 17.99
CA LEU A 289 15.80 -9.10 16.86
C LEU A 289 16.95 -10.10 16.66
N PRO A 290 17.29 -10.44 15.41
CA PRO A 290 18.39 -11.38 15.11
C PRO A 290 19.75 -10.83 15.55
N ARG A 291 19.86 -9.51 15.74
CA ARG A 291 20.98 -8.85 16.39
C ARG A 291 20.49 -7.61 17.14
N PRO A 292 21.19 -7.18 18.21
CA PRO A 292 20.89 -5.92 18.85
C PRO A 292 21.03 -4.76 17.86
N ILE A 293 20.12 -3.80 17.94
CA ILE A 293 20.26 -2.50 17.25
C ILE A 293 20.43 -1.40 18.30
N GLU A 294 20.99 -0.26 17.90
CA GLU A 294 21.18 0.88 18.78
C GLU A 294 20.21 2.00 18.39
N VAL A 295 19.44 2.48 19.37
CA VAL A 295 18.50 3.60 19.21
C VAL A 295 18.67 4.49 20.43
N ASP A 296 18.95 5.78 20.21
CA ASP A 296 19.19 6.78 21.27
C ASP A 296 20.25 6.34 22.30
N GLY A 297 21.33 5.70 21.83
CA GLY A 297 22.42 5.18 22.67
C GLY A 297 22.08 3.94 23.50
N GLN A 298 20.89 3.36 23.31
CA GLN A 298 20.46 2.15 24.01
C GLN A 298 20.38 0.95 23.07
N LYS A 299 20.79 -0.21 23.57
CA LYS A 299 20.62 -1.48 22.86
C LYS A 299 19.18 -1.95 22.94
N VAL A 300 18.60 -2.19 21.78
CA VAL A 300 17.27 -2.79 21.58
C VAL A 300 17.47 -4.24 21.15
N LEU A 301 16.70 -5.14 21.76
CA LEU A 301 16.77 -6.58 21.50
C LEU A 301 15.45 -7.14 20.96
N ARG A 302 14.34 -6.42 21.15
CA ARG A 302 13.01 -6.88 20.77
C ARG A 302 12.24 -5.79 20.05
N ALA A 303 11.31 -6.22 19.21
CA ALA A 303 10.33 -5.35 18.60
C ALA A 303 8.93 -5.90 18.85
N GLU A 304 8.03 -5.01 19.24
CA GLU A 304 6.60 -5.24 19.33
C GLU A 304 5.91 -4.49 18.19
N ILE A 305 5.10 -5.20 17.40
CA ILE A 305 4.27 -4.64 16.33
C ILE A 305 2.81 -4.83 16.72
N ARG A 306 2.03 -3.76 16.67
CA ARG A 306 0.57 -3.80 16.89
C ARG A 306 -0.13 -3.27 15.65
N GLN A 307 -1.09 -4.02 15.14
CA GLN A 307 -1.83 -3.68 13.93
C GLN A 307 -3.31 -3.92 14.18
N GLY A 308 -4.11 -2.88 14.01
CA GLY A 308 -5.53 -2.98 14.30
C GLY A 308 -6.39 -2.08 13.46
N VAL A 309 -7.62 -2.52 13.28
CA VAL A 309 -8.73 -1.73 12.71
C VAL A 309 -9.61 -1.27 13.86
N ASN A 310 -10.21 -0.10 13.72
CA ASN A 310 -11.13 0.43 14.73
C ASN A 310 -12.32 -0.51 14.94
N LYS A 311 -12.60 -0.83 16.21
CA LYS A 311 -13.63 -1.77 16.61
C LYS A 311 -15.03 -1.40 16.13
N GLU A 312 -15.37 -0.10 16.10
CA GLU A 312 -16.68 0.35 15.63
C GLU A 312 -16.85 0.06 14.13
N ILE A 313 -15.78 0.25 13.35
CA ILE A 313 -15.78 -0.06 11.91
C ILE A 313 -15.91 -1.57 11.69
N LEU A 314 -15.22 -2.40 12.48
CA LEU A 314 -15.37 -3.86 12.39
C LEU A 314 -16.80 -4.30 12.74
N THR A 315 -17.42 -3.66 13.72
CA THR A 315 -18.80 -3.94 14.12
C THR A 315 -19.77 -3.66 12.98
N GLU A 316 -19.63 -2.49 12.33
CA GLU A 316 -20.44 -2.11 11.19
C GLU A 316 -20.18 -3.00 9.95
N LEU A 317 -18.91 -3.28 9.64
CA LEU A 317 -18.54 -4.21 8.57
C LEU A 317 -19.06 -5.63 8.82
N ALA A 318 -19.25 -6.04 10.07
CA ALA A 318 -19.83 -7.34 10.37
C ALA A 318 -21.32 -7.43 10.01
N GLU A 319 -22.02 -6.31 9.82
CA GLU A 319 -23.42 -6.27 9.35
C GLU A 319 -23.52 -6.49 7.85
N GLU A 320 -22.56 -5.96 7.08
CA GLU A 320 -22.46 -6.15 5.64
C GLU A 320 -20.98 -6.26 5.18
N PRO A 321 -20.35 -7.45 5.35
CA PRO A 321 -18.93 -7.62 4.99
C PRO A 321 -18.66 -7.44 3.50
N THR A 322 -19.64 -7.83 2.66
CA THR A 322 -19.53 -7.77 1.21
C THR A 322 -20.53 -6.79 0.59
N ILE A 323 -20.06 -5.58 0.31
CA ILE A 323 -20.81 -4.59 -0.47
C ILE A 323 -20.47 -4.82 -1.96
N GLU A 324 -21.42 -5.34 -2.75
CA GLU A 324 -21.23 -5.58 -4.20
C GLU A 324 -21.23 -4.29 -5.03
N ASP A 325 -21.97 -3.28 -4.61
CA ASP A 325 -22.08 -1.98 -5.27
C ASP A 325 -20.93 -1.02 -4.87
N LEU A 326 -20.99 0.22 -5.33
CA LEU A 326 -19.98 1.21 -5.01
C LEU A 326 -20.03 1.59 -3.53
N LEU A 327 -18.88 1.63 -2.86
CA LEU A 327 -18.80 2.03 -1.45
C LEU A 327 -19.34 3.45 -1.18
N GLN A 328 -19.33 4.35 -2.18
CA GLN A 328 -19.89 5.69 -2.02
C GLN A 328 -21.43 5.71 -2.11
N ALA A 329 -22.04 4.62 -2.56
CA ALA A 329 -23.48 4.46 -2.63
C ALA A 329 -24.05 3.68 -1.42
N SER A 330 -23.20 3.12 -0.57
CA SER A 330 -23.62 2.46 0.66
C SER A 330 -23.82 3.49 1.78
N ASP A 331 -24.77 3.25 2.67
CA ASP A 331 -25.03 4.06 3.87
C ASP A 331 -24.01 3.83 5.00
N ALA A 332 -22.89 3.17 4.68
CA ALA A 332 -21.87 2.80 5.64
C ALA A 332 -21.07 4.02 6.13
N GLU A 333 -21.20 4.34 7.41
CA GLU A 333 -20.51 5.43 8.10
C GLU A 333 -19.00 5.19 8.19
N TRP A 334 -18.55 3.93 8.24
CA TRP A 334 -17.11 3.62 8.25
C TRP A 334 -16.37 4.16 7.02
N VAL A 335 -17.05 4.34 5.88
CA VAL A 335 -16.45 4.90 4.66
C VAL A 335 -15.92 6.31 4.89
N LYS A 336 -16.56 7.08 5.79
CA LYS A 336 -16.19 8.45 6.20
C LYS A 336 -15.11 8.47 7.29
N LYS A 337 -14.89 7.36 8.00
CA LYS A 337 -13.83 7.23 9.04
C LYS A 337 -12.44 7.00 8.45
N ARG A 338 -12.36 6.75 7.14
CA ARG A 338 -11.11 6.87 6.38
C ARG A 338 -10.65 8.32 6.40
N GLY A 339 -9.35 8.53 6.31
CA GLY A 339 -8.81 9.88 6.27
C GLY A 339 -7.32 9.89 6.02
N ARG A 340 -6.72 11.04 6.30
CA ARG A 340 -5.29 11.27 6.08
C ARG A 340 -4.41 10.19 6.68
N THR A 341 -3.39 9.82 5.90
CA THR A 341 -2.27 9.01 6.37
C THR A 341 -1.33 9.87 7.21
N THR A 342 -1.09 9.47 8.44
CA THR A 342 -0.17 10.17 9.36
C THR A 342 0.86 9.19 9.91
N VAL A 343 2.11 9.66 10.01
CA VAL A 343 3.19 8.91 10.67
C VAL A 343 3.78 9.80 11.74
N VAL A 344 3.85 9.27 12.95
CA VAL A 344 4.50 9.90 14.09
C VAL A 344 5.57 8.95 14.58
N ALA A 345 6.76 9.47 14.87
CA ALA A 345 7.86 8.69 15.41
C ALA A 345 8.54 9.49 16.50
N ASP A 346 8.84 8.83 17.62
CA ASP A 346 9.56 9.39 18.75
C ASP A 346 10.46 8.32 19.36
N GLY A 347 11.78 8.51 19.21
CA GLY A 347 12.81 7.58 19.63
C GLY A 347 12.55 6.12 19.22
N ARG A 348 12.24 5.29 20.21
CA ARG A 348 12.00 3.84 20.08
C ARG A 348 10.57 3.45 19.70
N HIS A 349 9.73 4.42 19.36
CA HIS A 349 8.32 4.21 19.06
C HIS A 349 7.94 4.91 17.77
N ALA A 350 7.09 4.27 16.97
CA ALA A 350 6.46 4.92 15.83
C ALA A 350 5.06 4.37 15.58
N THR A 351 4.19 5.24 15.10
CA THR A 351 2.81 4.92 14.75
C THR A 351 2.51 5.42 13.34
N PHE A 352 1.89 4.56 12.53
CA PHE A 352 1.30 4.84 11.24
C PHE A 352 -0.22 4.73 11.39
N ARG A 353 -0.98 5.75 10.97
CA ARG A 353 -2.44 5.75 11.01
C ARG A 353 -3.03 6.16 9.67
N ILE A 354 -4.23 5.66 9.40
CA ILE A 354 -5.09 6.09 8.29
C ILE A 354 -6.41 6.53 8.91
N GLY A 355 -6.56 7.85 9.10
CA GLY A 355 -7.71 8.41 9.82
C GLY A 355 -8.00 7.67 11.13
N ASP A 356 -9.27 7.30 11.30
CA ASP A 356 -9.73 6.42 12.39
C ASP A 356 -9.92 4.97 11.94
N LEU A 357 -9.58 4.64 10.70
CA LEU A 357 -9.71 3.29 10.17
C LEU A 357 -8.69 2.33 10.77
N PHE A 358 -7.40 2.68 10.68
CA PHE A 358 -6.31 1.76 10.88
C PHE A 358 -5.17 2.37 11.69
N MET A 359 -4.56 1.53 12.52
CA MET A 359 -3.34 1.82 13.25
C MET A 359 -2.34 0.68 13.06
N SER A 360 -1.10 1.05 12.73
CA SER A 360 0.07 0.18 12.86
C SER A 360 1.09 0.87 13.74
N GLU A 361 1.61 0.16 14.72
CA GLU A 361 2.57 0.68 15.69
C GLU A 361 3.78 -0.26 15.78
N ILE A 362 4.96 0.33 15.98
CA ILE A 362 6.17 -0.38 16.34
C ILE A 362 6.74 0.21 17.63
N LYS A 363 7.07 -0.68 18.57
CA LYS A 363 7.77 -0.34 19.80
C LYS A 363 9.03 -1.19 19.92
N LEU A 364 10.16 -0.53 20.09
CA LEU A 364 11.47 -1.13 20.24
C LEU A 364 11.82 -1.23 21.73
N THR A 365 12.13 -2.43 22.22
CA THR A 365 12.38 -2.72 23.64
C THR A 365 13.71 -3.39 23.90
#